data_AF-A0A928GZ66-F1
#
_entry.id   AF-A0A928GZ66-F1
#
_cell.length_a   1.000
_cell.length_b   1.000
_cell.length_c   1.000
_cell.angle_alpha   90.00
_cell.angle_beta   90.00
_cell.angle_gamma   90.00
#
_symmetry.space_group_name_H-M   'P 1'
#
loop_
_entity.id
_entity.type
_entity.pdbx_description
1 polymer ?
#
loop_
_entity_poly.entity_id
_entity_poly.type
_entity_poly.pdbx_seq_one_letter_code
_entity_poly.pdbx_strand_id
1 'polypeptide(L)'
;MKKYRWLQTAGLVFLILGSGCSKRDVPPPPKTQPELLLEIYDSARKNQYNVTLLKLQKMRALDPTSVFLAELENTVRFNRLTGVVNTYLRMGHFEAALNALQDYEKRYGYSEYTSSARERLSLIVQLDRQIRQIKQTNRSDQLELEIKNMRNLAKNVKLSPKIVNFLRKKESMIPELRKIEAELTNRELLCETEDWFRTGDHGNGAVLAAIYAMAVPGNDEQIVALLSGPDPIKKAR
;
A
#
# COMPACT_ATOMS: atom_id res chain seq x y z
N MET A 1 -67.21 -66.43 37.76
CA MET A 1 -65.79 -66.05 37.84
C MET A 1 -65.01 -66.66 36.66
N LYS A 2 -64.78 -65.93 35.56
CA LYS A 2 -63.75 -66.28 34.55
C LYS A 2 -63.15 -64.98 34.01
N LYS A 3 -62.04 -64.59 34.64
CA LYS A 3 -61.28 -63.35 34.42
C LYS A 3 -60.33 -63.50 33.22
N TYR A 4 -60.33 -62.49 32.35
CA TYR A 4 -59.16 -61.85 31.73
C TYR A 4 -57.85 -62.67 31.75
N ARG A 5 -57.60 -63.49 30.72
CA ARG A 5 -56.28 -64.14 30.52
C ARG A 5 -55.76 -64.15 29.08
N TRP A 6 -56.39 -63.41 28.16
CA TRP A 6 -55.99 -63.40 26.74
C TRP A 6 -55.61 -62.03 26.18
N LEU A 7 -55.70 -60.96 26.97
CA LEU A 7 -55.34 -59.60 26.51
C LEU A 7 -53.93 -59.14 26.94
N GLN A 8 -53.17 -59.96 27.68
CA GLN A 8 -51.83 -59.57 28.16
C GLN A 8 -50.67 -60.06 27.28
N THR A 9 -50.90 -60.93 26.31
CA THR A 9 -49.81 -61.42 25.42
C THR A 9 -49.64 -60.60 24.14
N ALA A 10 -50.65 -59.81 23.74
CA ALA A 10 -50.54 -58.94 22.56
C ALA A 10 -49.80 -57.62 22.84
N GLY A 11 -49.76 -57.17 24.11
CA GLY A 11 -49.10 -55.92 24.50
C GLY A 11 -47.59 -56.01 24.67
N LEU A 12 -47.03 -57.21 24.85
CA LEU A 12 -45.60 -57.38 25.13
C LEU A 12 -44.75 -57.57 23.87
N VAL A 13 -45.33 -58.06 22.76
CA VAL A 13 -44.60 -58.26 21.50
C VAL A 13 -44.46 -56.96 20.71
N PHE A 14 -45.37 -56.00 20.91
CA PHE A 14 -45.27 -54.66 20.28
C PHE A 14 -44.24 -53.74 20.96
N LEU A 15 -43.80 -54.08 22.18
CA LEU A 15 -42.85 -53.28 22.97
C LEU A 15 -41.37 -53.64 22.73
N ILE A 16 -41.09 -54.81 22.12
CA ILE A 16 -39.70 -55.24 21.83
C ILE A 16 -39.28 -54.85 20.41
N LEU A 17 -40.21 -54.66 19.48
CA LEU A 17 -39.96 -54.15 18.12
C LEU A 17 -39.93 -52.61 18.03
N GLY A 18 -40.28 -51.92 19.13
CA GLY A 18 -40.26 -50.46 19.27
C GLY A 18 -38.92 -49.89 19.77
N SER A 19 -37.90 -50.73 19.98
CA SER A 19 -36.51 -50.27 20.13
C SER A 19 -35.97 -49.87 18.76
N GLY A 20 -36.66 -48.93 18.11
CA GLY A 20 -36.04 -48.14 17.08
C GLY A 20 -34.74 -47.61 17.66
N CYS A 21 -33.63 -47.91 16.98
CA CYS A 21 -32.48 -47.02 17.03
C CYS A 21 -33.04 -45.64 16.72
N SER A 22 -33.34 -44.91 17.80
CA SER A 22 -33.51 -43.47 17.77
C SER A 22 -32.43 -42.98 16.83
N LYS A 23 -32.83 -42.22 15.81
CA LYS A 23 -31.93 -41.33 15.09
C LYS A 23 -31.38 -40.34 16.12
N ARG A 24 -30.55 -40.82 17.05
CA ARG A 24 -29.45 -40.04 17.57
C ARG A 24 -28.68 -39.70 16.32
N ASP A 25 -28.47 -38.40 16.10
CA ASP A 25 -27.34 -37.94 15.32
C ASP A 25 -26.10 -38.51 16.01
N VAL A 26 -25.81 -39.78 15.72
CA VAL A 26 -24.57 -40.42 16.11
C VAL A 26 -23.54 -39.59 15.37
N PRO A 27 -22.62 -38.92 16.10
CA PRO A 27 -21.59 -38.16 15.43
C PRO A 27 -20.91 -39.11 14.43
N PRO A 28 -20.63 -38.65 13.21
CA PRO A 28 -20.03 -39.51 12.20
C PRO A 28 -18.82 -40.22 12.81
N PRO A 29 -18.60 -41.51 12.45
CA PRO A 29 -17.51 -42.28 13.02
C PRO A 29 -16.18 -41.52 12.88
N PRO A 30 -15.25 -41.67 13.84
CA PRO A 30 -13.97 -40.99 13.78
C PRO A 30 -13.33 -41.27 12.42
N LYS A 31 -13.12 -40.21 11.64
CA LYS A 31 -12.59 -40.32 10.28
C LYS A 31 -11.21 -40.95 10.34
N THR A 32 -10.93 -41.81 9.35
CA THR A 32 -9.60 -42.41 9.24
C THR A 32 -8.59 -41.36 8.76
N GLN A 33 -7.31 -41.53 9.11
CA GLN A 33 -6.23 -40.65 8.66
C GLN A 33 -6.22 -40.38 7.14
N PRO A 34 -6.38 -41.38 6.25
CA PRO A 34 -6.42 -41.12 4.80
C PRO A 34 -7.64 -40.28 4.36
N GLU A 35 -8.82 -40.48 4.95
CA GLU A 35 -10.00 -39.67 4.64
C GLU A 35 -9.81 -38.20 5.02
N LEU A 36 -9.16 -37.94 6.17
CA LEU A 36 -8.82 -36.59 6.61
C LEU A 36 -7.80 -35.93 5.67
N LEU A 37 -6.79 -36.68 5.20
CA LEU A 37 -5.83 -36.18 4.22
C LEU A 37 -6.50 -35.82 2.89
N LEU A 38 -7.39 -36.68 2.38
CA LEU A 38 -8.15 -36.40 1.16
C LEU A 38 -9.00 -35.13 1.32
N GLU A 39 -9.65 -34.95 2.47
CA GLU A 39 -10.44 -33.75 2.75
C GLU A 39 -9.58 -32.47 2.80
N ILE A 40 -8.34 -32.57 3.27
CA ILE A 40 -7.35 -31.49 3.26
C ILE A 40 -6.91 -31.16 1.83
N TYR A 41 -6.64 -32.17 1.01
CA TYR A 41 -6.31 -31.97 -0.40
C TYR A 41 -7.46 -31.31 -1.16
N ASP A 42 -8.70 -31.77 -0.94
CA ASP A 42 -9.88 -31.19 -1.56
C ASP A 42 -10.10 -29.74 -1.14
N SER A 43 -9.92 -29.40 0.14
CA SER A 43 -10.05 -28.01 0.60
C SER A 43 -8.91 -27.13 0.09
N ALA A 44 -7.69 -27.64 0.02
CA ALA A 44 -6.55 -26.94 -0.59
C ALA A 44 -6.80 -26.66 -2.08
N ARG A 45 -7.28 -27.67 -2.84
CA ARG A 45 -7.63 -27.55 -4.25
C ARG A 45 -8.71 -26.50 -4.49
N LYS A 46 -9.65 -26.34 -3.56
CA LYS A 46 -10.70 -25.31 -3.60
C LYS A 46 -10.24 -23.93 -3.13
N ASN A 47 -8.94 -23.71 -2.92
CA ASN A 47 -8.35 -22.47 -2.38
C ASN A 47 -8.87 -22.08 -0.98
N GLN A 48 -9.42 -23.03 -0.21
CA GLN A 48 -9.94 -22.79 1.14
C GLN A 48 -8.83 -22.87 2.19
N TYR A 49 -7.77 -22.09 2.01
CA TYR A 49 -6.52 -22.23 2.76
C TYR A 49 -6.70 -22.14 4.28
N ASN A 50 -7.57 -21.27 4.78
CA ASN A 50 -7.81 -21.14 6.23
C ASN A 50 -8.41 -22.43 6.83
N VAL A 51 -9.35 -23.05 6.12
CA VAL A 51 -9.97 -24.32 6.54
C VAL A 51 -8.97 -25.45 6.48
N THR A 52 -8.18 -25.50 5.40
CA THR A 52 -7.10 -26.48 5.22
C THR A 52 -6.07 -26.40 6.35
N LEU A 53 -5.65 -25.18 6.73
CA LEU A 53 -4.68 -24.97 7.82
C LEU A 53 -5.23 -25.45 9.17
N LEU A 54 -6.49 -25.15 9.48
CA LEU A 54 -7.12 -25.62 10.73
C LEU A 54 -7.18 -27.15 10.78
N LYS A 55 -7.49 -27.82 9.67
CA LYS A 55 -7.50 -29.28 9.58
C LYS A 55 -6.10 -29.87 9.74
N LEU A 56 -5.09 -29.26 9.10
CA LEU A 56 -3.69 -29.68 9.23
C LEU A 56 -3.17 -29.51 10.66
N GLN A 57 -3.48 -28.40 11.32
CA GLN A 57 -3.10 -28.18 12.72
C GLN A 57 -3.69 -29.24 13.64
N LYS A 58 -4.96 -29.63 13.43
CA LYS A 58 -5.58 -30.73 14.18
C LYS A 58 -4.89 -32.07 13.91
N MET A 59 -4.56 -32.37 12.65
CA MET A 59 -3.83 -33.61 12.32
C MET A 59 -2.42 -33.64 12.89
N ARG A 60 -1.70 -32.51 12.88
CA ARG A 60 -0.38 -32.38 13.51
C ARG A 60 -0.44 -32.47 15.04
N ALA A 61 -1.55 -32.10 15.66
CA ALA A 61 -1.74 -32.32 17.09
C ALA A 61 -1.87 -33.82 17.43
N LEU A 62 -2.38 -34.63 16.49
CA LEU A 62 -2.49 -36.08 16.63
C LEU A 62 -1.16 -36.79 16.31
N ASP A 63 -0.44 -36.32 15.30
CA ASP A 63 0.88 -36.81 14.90
C ASP A 63 1.86 -35.64 14.69
N PRO A 64 2.53 -35.19 15.77
CA PRO A 64 3.44 -34.04 15.72
C PRO A 64 4.77 -34.38 15.04
N THR A 65 5.13 -35.66 14.97
CA THR A 65 6.39 -36.16 14.41
C THR A 65 6.36 -36.32 12.90
N SER A 66 5.17 -36.24 12.28
CA SER A 66 5.04 -36.35 10.83
C SER A 66 5.68 -35.18 10.09
N VAL A 67 6.82 -35.44 9.45
CA VAL A 67 7.49 -34.51 8.54
C VAL A 67 6.57 -34.13 7.38
N PHE A 68 5.84 -35.11 6.82
CA PHE A 68 4.90 -34.90 5.73
C PHE A 68 3.82 -33.86 6.07
N LEU A 69 3.20 -33.96 7.25
CA LEU A 69 2.18 -32.98 7.67
C LEU A 69 2.78 -31.59 7.88
N ALA A 70 4.02 -31.50 8.35
CA ALA A 70 4.71 -30.22 8.50
C ALA A 70 5.03 -29.56 7.14
N GLU A 71 5.50 -30.32 6.16
CA GLU A 71 5.76 -29.85 4.80
C GLU A 71 4.49 -29.43 4.08
N LEU A 72 3.41 -30.21 4.23
CA LEU A 72 2.11 -29.89 3.66
C LEU A 72 1.56 -28.60 4.27
N GLU A 73 1.68 -28.40 5.59
CA GLU A 73 1.30 -27.15 6.23
C GLU A 73 2.10 -25.95 5.70
N ASN A 74 3.42 -26.09 5.59
CA ASN A 74 4.27 -25.03 5.03
C ASN A 74 3.86 -24.67 3.60
N THR A 75 3.56 -25.67 2.77
CA THR A 75 3.09 -25.48 1.39
C THR A 75 1.75 -24.73 1.35
N VAL A 76 0.79 -25.14 2.18
CA VAL A 76 -0.53 -24.48 2.26
C VAL A 76 -0.40 -23.05 2.76
N ARG A 77 0.48 -22.78 3.74
CA ARG A 77 0.77 -21.42 4.23
C ARG A 77 1.37 -20.54 3.13
N PHE A 78 2.33 -21.08 2.37
CA PHE A 78 2.96 -20.35 1.26
C PHE A 78 1.97 -20.07 0.12
N ASN A 79 1.11 -21.02 -0.23
CA ASN A 79 0.07 -20.83 -1.24
C ASN A 79 -0.95 -19.77 -0.81
N ARG A 80 -1.34 -19.78 0.48
CA ARG A 80 -2.18 -18.73 1.05
C ARG A 80 -1.53 -17.35 0.92
N LEU A 81 -0.26 -17.23 1.29
CA LEU A 81 0.49 -15.97 1.16
C LEU A 81 0.49 -15.49 -0.28
N THR A 82 0.80 -16.38 -1.22
CA THR A 82 0.83 -16.08 -2.66
C THR A 82 -0.54 -15.56 -3.13
N GLY A 83 -1.63 -16.17 -2.69
CA GLY A 83 -2.99 -15.70 -2.96
C GLY A 83 -3.24 -14.28 -2.43
N VAL A 84 -2.84 -14.00 -1.18
CA VAL A 84 -2.99 -12.67 -0.56
C VAL A 84 -2.16 -11.61 -1.29
N VAL A 85 -0.88 -11.88 -1.54
CA VAL A 85 0.04 -10.98 -2.25
C VAL A 85 -0.48 -10.69 -3.64
N ASN A 86 -0.92 -11.70 -4.39
CA ASN A 86 -1.47 -11.52 -5.74
C ASN A 86 -2.75 -10.68 -5.75
N THR A 87 -3.62 -10.84 -4.74
CA THR A 87 -4.80 -9.99 -4.60
C THR A 87 -4.42 -8.52 -4.38
N TYR A 88 -3.47 -8.23 -3.48
CA TYR A 88 -2.99 -6.87 -3.27
C TYR A 88 -2.33 -6.28 -4.52
N LEU A 89 -1.52 -7.08 -5.23
CA LEU A 89 -0.91 -6.66 -6.49
C LEU A 89 -1.95 -6.29 -7.56
N ARG A 90 -3.02 -7.09 -7.70
CA ARG A 90 -4.11 -6.80 -8.63
C ARG A 90 -4.88 -5.53 -8.29
N MET A 91 -4.99 -5.21 -7.01
CA MET A 91 -5.64 -3.99 -6.53
C MET A 91 -4.71 -2.76 -6.58
N GLY A 92 -3.43 -2.95 -6.93
CA GLY A 92 -2.43 -1.87 -6.91
C GLY A 92 -1.97 -1.48 -5.50
N HIS A 93 -2.25 -2.30 -4.48
CA HIS A 93 -1.85 -2.06 -3.09
C HIS A 93 -0.46 -2.67 -2.82
N PHE A 94 0.58 -2.10 -3.45
CA PHE A 94 1.94 -2.64 -3.39
C PHE A 94 2.54 -2.65 -1.97
N GLU A 95 2.25 -1.63 -1.16
CA GLU A 95 2.71 -1.56 0.23
C GLU A 95 2.08 -2.68 1.09
N ALA A 96 0.78 -2.93 0.92
CA ALA A 96 0.10 -4.03 1.61
C ALA A 96 0.63 -5.40 1.19
N ALA A 97 0.96 -5.57 -0.10
CA ALA A 97 1.60 -6.78 -0.62
C ALA A 97 2.98 -7.02 0.03
N LEU A 98 3.79 -5.97 0.13
CA LEU A 98 5.11 -6.03 0.76
C LEU A 98 5.01 -6.36 2.26
N ASN A 99 4.10 -5.70 2.98
CA ASN A 99 3.88 -5.93 4.41
C ASN A 99 3.43 -7.38 4.68
N ALA A 100 2.50 -7.90 3.88
CA ALA A 100 2.04 -9.29 4.00
C ALA A 100 3.19 -10.30 3.81
N LEU A 101 4.11 -10.03 2.88
CA LEU A 101 5.29 -10.86 2.65
C LEU A 101 6.29 -10.76 3.82
N GLN A 102 6.56 -9.56 4.32
CA GLN A 102 7.46 -9.35 5.46
C GLN A 102 6.92 -9.98 6.75
N ASP A 103 5.59 -9.90 6.98
CA ASP A 103 4.93 -10.56 8.10
C ASP A 103 5.05 -12.09 8.02
N TYR A 104 4.99 -12.65 6.81
CA TYR A 104 5.22 -14.07 6.60
C TYR A 104 6.67 -14.46 6.92
N GLU A 105 7.65 -13.71 6.40
CA GLU A 105 9.07 -13.97 6.67
C GLU A 105 9.41 -13.86 8.15
N LYS A 106 8.83 -12.88 8.86
CA LYS A 106 9.01 -12.72 10.32
C LYS A 106 8.49 -13.91 11.11
N ARG A 107 7.42 -14.56 10.64
CA ARG A 107 6.75 -15.67 11.36
C ARG A 107 7.32 -17.04 11.00
N TYR A 108 7.75 -17.23 9.75
CA TYR A 108 8.07 -18.54 9.20
C TYR A 108 9.48 -18.65 8.62
N GLY A 109 10.27 -17.57 8.71
CA GLY A 109 11.63 -17.51 8.20
C GLY A 109 11.71 -17.09 6.74
N TYR A 110 12.94 -16.88 6.30
CA TYR A 110 13.27 -16.46 4.94
C TYR A 110 13.45 -17.68 4.03
N SER A 111 12.99 -17.55 2.80
CA SER A 111 13.33 -18.46 1.70
C SER A 111 13.89 -17.66 0.53
N GLU A 112 14.54 -18.32 -0.41
CA GLU A 112 15.01 -17.68 -1.64
C GLU A 112 13.85 -17.02 -2.40
N TYR A 113 12.71 -17.71 -2.50
CA TYR A 113 11.50 -17.20 -3.17
C TYR A 113 10.94 -15.95 -2.49
N THR A 114 10.80 -15.97 -1.16
CA THR A 114 10.26 -14.82 -0.42
C THR A 114 11.23 -13.64 -0.44
N SER A 115 12.54 -13.90 -0.36
CA SER A 115 13.57 -12.85 -0.40
C SER A 115 13.60 -12.15 -1.75
N SER A 116 13.61 -12.93 -2.84
CA SER A 116 13.56 -12.40 -4.21
C SER A 116 12.26 -11.62 -4.48
N ALA A 117 11.13 -12.12 -4.00
CA ALA A 117 9.85 -11.42 -4.11
C ALA A 117 9.86 -10.10 -3.32
N ARG A 118 10.43 -10.08 -2.11
CA ARG A 118 10.53 -8.90 -1.25
C ARG A 118 11.36 -7.81 -1.89
N GLU A 119 12.51 -8.15 -2.46
CA GLU A 119 13.37 -7.19 -3.17
C GLU A 119 12.64 -6.55 -4.35
N ARG A 120 11.99 -7.37 -5.18
CA ARG A 120 11.21 -6.88 -6.33
C ARG A 120 10.03 -6.02 -5.90
N LEU A 121 9.27 -6.44 -4.88
CA LEU A 121 8.14 -5.68 -4.34
C LEU A 121 8.59 -4.36 -3.71
N SER A 122 9.71 -4.37 -2.98
CA SER A 122 10.30 -3.16 -2.40
C SER A 122 10.64 -2.13 -3.49
N LEU A 123 11.23 -2.58 -4.60
CA LEU A 123 11.52 -1.70 -5.73
C LEU A 123 10.24 -1.13 -6.36
N ILE A 124 9.19 -1.95 -6.51
CA ILE A 124 7.89 -1.50 -7.02
C ILE A 124 7.27 -0.45 -6.10
N VAL A 125 7.28 -0.66 -4.78
CA VAL A 125 6.78 0.29 -3.79
C VAL A 125 7.54 1.62 -3.86
N GLN A 126 8.87 1.57 -3.97
CA GLN A 126 9.69 2.77 -4.10
C GLN A 126 9.38 3.54 -5.39
N LEU A 127 9.24 2.84 -6.53
CA LEU A 127 8.84 3.45 -7.80
C LEU A 127 7.46 4.11 -7.71
N ASP A 128 6.49 3.43 -7.11
CA ASP A 128 5.13 3.92 -6.95
C ASP A 128 5.06 5.16 -6.05
N ARG A 129 5.83 5.17 -4.94
CA ARG A 129 5.98 6.34 -4.08
C ARG A 129 6.60 7.53 -4.83
N GLN A 130 7.66 7.30 -5.59
CA GLN A 130 8.32 8.33 -6.39
C GLN A 130 7.39 8.90 -7.47
N ILE A 131 6.61 8.05 -8.15
CA ILE A 131 5.58 8.50 -9.10
C ILE A 131 4.53 9.37 -8.40
N ARG A 132 4.07 8.99 -7.20
CA ARG A 132 3.15 9.82 -6.41
C ARG A 132 3.76 11.17 -6.06
N GLN A 133 5.02 11.21 -5.63
CA GLN A 133 5.73 12.45 -5.30
C GLN A 133 5.83 13.36 -6.53
N ILE A 134 6.33 12.87 -7.67
CA ILE A 134 6.42 13.61 -8.93
C ILE A 134 5.05 14.17 -9.39
N LYS A 135 3.95 13.44 -9.12
CA LYS A 135 2.61 13.93 -9.44
C LYS A 135 2.22 15.14 -8.61
N GLN A 136 2.59 15.17 -7.34
CA GLN A 136 2.22 16.19 -6.35
C GLN A 136 3.18 17.38 -6.31
N THR A 137 4.42 17.21 -6.76
CA THR A 137 5.41 18.28 -6.76
C THR A 137 5.06 19.36 -7.78
N ASN A 138 4.92 20.59 -7.29
CA ASN A 138 4.68 21.79 -8.09
C ASN A 138 5.90 22.72 -8.14
N ARG A 139 6.94 22.45 -7.33
CA ARG A 139 8.18 23.22 -7.35
C ARG A 139 9.15 22.68 -8.39
N SER A 140 9.76 23.55 -9.18
CA SER A 140 10.60 23.16 -10.31
C SER A 140 11.84 22.37 -9.87
N ASP A 141 12.58 22.86 -8.86
CA ASP A 141 13.80 22.22 -8.36
C ASP A 141 13.53 20.85 -7.72
N GLN A 142 12.45 20.76 -6.94
CA GLN A 142 12.02 19.49 -6.34
C GLN A 142 11.59 18.51 -7.41
N LEU A 143 10.87 18.98 -8.45
CA LEU A 143 10.43 18.12 -9.54
C LEU A 143 11.61 17.54 -10.32
N GLU A 144 12.62 18.36 -10.60
CA GLU A 144 13.85 17.92 -11.27
C GLU A 144 14.60 16.87 -10.44
N LEU A 145 14.73 17.10 -9.13
CA LEU A 145 15.36 16.17 -8.20
C LEU A 145 14.63 14.82 -8.16
N GLU A 146 13.30 14.83 -8.01
CA GLU A 146 12.50 13.60 -7.95
C GLU A 146 12.53 12.82 -9.29
N ILE A 147 12.52 13.51 -10.43
CA ILE A 147 12.69 12.85 -11.74
C ILE A 147 14.07 12.18 -11.83
N LYS A 148 15.12 12.84 -11.37
CA LYS A 148 16.49 12.29 -11.33
C LYS A 148 16.58 11.08 -10.40
N ASN A 149 15.98 11.15 -9.22
CA ASN A 149 15.90 10.05 -8.26
C ASN A 149 15.19 8.84 -8.87
N MET A 150 14.05 9.07 -9.52
CA MET A 150 13.31 8.01 -10.19
C MET A 150 14.12 7.36 -11.33
N ARG A 151 14.84 8.15 -12.14
CA ARG A 151 15.74 7.60 -13.19
C ARG A 151 16.87 6.77 -12.60
N ASN A 152 17.48 7.22 -11.50
CA ASN A 152 18.53 6.48 -10.80
C ASN A 152 18.03 5.14 -10.26
N LEU A 153 16.85 5.15 -9.63
CA LEU A 153 16.22 3.96 -9.10
C LEU A 153 15.80 2.98 -10.20
N ALA A 154 15.42 3.49 -11.36
CA ALA A 154 15.03 2.71 -12.52
C ALA A 154 16.19 2.27 -13.43
N LYS A 155 17.46 2.54 -13.11
CA LYS A 155 18.61 2.20 -13.97
C LYS A 155 18.65 0.74 -14.42
N ASN A 156 18.28 -0.17 -13.52
CA ASN A 156 18.30 -1.62 -13.76
C ASN A 156 16.91 -2.18 -14.11
N VAL A 157 15.92 -1.31 -14.35
CA VAL A 157 14.53 -1.70 -14.60
C VAL A 157 14.07 -1.14 -15.94
N LYS A 158 13.54 -2.01 -16.80
CA LYS A 158 12.91 -1.57 -18.04
C LYS A 158 11.58 -0.89 -17.72
N LEU A 159 11.58 0.44 -17.66
CA LEU A 159 10.36 1.23 -17.47
C LEU A 159 9.40 1.06 -18.65
N SER A 160 8.10 1.06 -18.36
CA SER A 160 7.08 1.03 -19.41
C SER A 160 7.07 2.35 -20.20
N PRO A 161 6.68 2.32 -21.49
CA PRO A 161 6.57 3.55 -22.29
C PRO A 161 5.64 4.59 -21.67
N LYS A 162 4.60 4.16 -20.94
CA LYS A 162 3.68 5.06 -20.22
C LYS A 162 4.39 5.87 -19.14
N ILE A 163 5.26 5.22 -18.37
CA ILE A 163 6.04 5.88 -17.31
C ILE A 163 7.07 6.83 -17.93
N VAL A 164 7.74 6.40 -18.99
CA VAL A 164 8.72 7.25 -19.71
C VAL A 164 8.03 8.50 -20.28
N ASN A 165 6.86 8.35 -20.91
CA ASN A 165 6.08 9.48 -21.42
C ASN A 165 5.59 10.41 -20.31
N PHE A 166 5.19 9.85 -19.16
CA PHE A 166 4.81 10.63 -17.98
C PHE A 166 5.99 11.48 -17.47
N LEU A 167 7.18 10.88 -17.35
CA LEU A 167 8.38 11.60 -16.94
C LEU A 167 8.75 12.71 -17.91
N ARG A 168 8.71 12.43 -19.22
CA ARG A 168 8.98 13.45 -20.25
C ARG A 168 8.00 14.61 -20.18
N LYS A 169 6.70 14.33 -19.96
CA LYS A 169 5.68 15.36 -19.80
C LYS A 169 5.92 16.24 -18.56
N LYS A 170 6.35 15.63 -17.45
CA LYS A 170 6.67 16.37 -16.23
C LYS A 170 7.95 17.20 -16.37
N GLU A 171 8.95 16.65 -17.04
CA GLU A 171 10.19 17.36 -17.35
C GLU A 171 9.95 18.59 -18.25
N SER A 172 9.07 18.49 -19.25
CA SER A 172 8.71 19.64 -20.10
C SER A 172 8.00 20.77 -19.35
N MET A 173 7.42 20.51 -18.17
CA MET A 173 6.78 21.54 -17.34
C MET A 173 7.79 22.33 -16.49
N ILE A 174 8.99 21.80 -16.24
CA ILE A 174 10.02 22.45 -15.42
C ILE A 174 10.34 23.88 -15.90
N PRO A 175 10.58 24.17 -17.19
CA PRO A 175 10.89 25.53 -17.64
C PRO A 175 9.72 26.50 -17.43
N GLU A 176 8.48 26.04 -17.58
CA GLU A 176 7.29 26.87 -17.31
C GLU A 176 7.15 27.17 -15.82
N LEU A 177 7.34 26.15 -14.96
CA LEU A 177 7.33 26.32 -13.51
C LEU A 177 8.42 27.29 -13.04
N ARG A 178 9.63 27.22 -13.61
CA ARG A 178 10.70 28.17 -13.30
C ARG A 178 10.34 29.61 -13.63
N LYS A 179 9.66 29.84 -14.75
CA LYS A 179 9.19 31.20 -15.11
C LYS A 179 8.19 31.71 -14.10
N ILE A 180 7.19 30.89 -13.76
CA ILE A 180 6.16 31.25 -12.78
C ILE A 180 6.79 31.50 -11.40
N GLU A 181 7.71 30.65 -10.97
CA GLU A 181 8.43 30.82 -9.70
C GLU A 181 9.28 32.10 -9.70
N ALA A 182 9.98 32.40 -10.79
CA ALA A 182 10.73 33.64 -10.94
C ALA A 182 9.81 34.86 -10.90
N GLU A 183 8.68 34.83 -11.60
CA GLU A 183 7.67 35.90 -11.57
C GLU A 183 7.11 36.14 -10.16
N LEU A 184 6.77 35.07 -9.43
CA LEU A 184 6.29 35.16 -8.06
C LEU A 184 7.36 35.70 -7.11
N THR A 185 8.59 35.21 -7.22
CA THR A 185 9.72 35.68 -6.40
C THR A 185 9.99 37.16 -6.65
N ASN A 186 9.99 37.58 -7.91
CA ASN A 186 10.19 38.98 -8.28
C ASN A 186 9.06 39.87 -7.76
N ARG A 187 7.81 39.40 -7.81
CA ARG A 187 6.67 40.12 -7.26
C ARG A 187 6.76 40.25 -5.74
N GLU A 188 7.15 39.19 -5.04
CA GLU A 188 7.33 39.18 -3.60
C GLU A 188 8.44 40.14 -3.16
N LEU A 189 9.60 40.10 -3.84
CA LEU A 189 10.69 41.05 -3.63
C LEU A 189 10.22 42.50 -3.79
N LEU A 190 9.41 42.78 -4.82
CA LEU A 190 8.88 44.13 -5.03
C LEU A 190 7.93 44.56 -3.91
N CYS A 191 7.02 43.69 -3.47
CA CYS A 191 6.15 43.99 -2.33
C CYS A 191 6.96 44.22 -1.04
N GLU A 192 7.96 43.38 -0.76
CA GLU A 192 8.83 43.57 0.40
C GLU A 192 9.60 44.90 0.32
N THR A 193 10.14 45.26 -0.84
CA THR A 193 10.81 46.57 -1.02
C THR A 193 9.89 47.73 -0.69
N GLU A 194 8.65 47.71 -1.19
CA GLU A 194 7.66 48.75 -0.90
C GLU A 194 7.36 48.85 0.60
N ASP A 195 7.20 47.71 1.27
CA ASP A 195 6.88 47.68 2.69
C ASP A 195 8.04 48.18 3.56
N TRP A 196 9.30 47.89 3.19
CA TRP A 196 10.48 48.47 3.84
C TRP A 196 10.57 50.00 3.65
N PHE A 197 10.26 50.50 2.45
CA PHE A 197 10.19 51.94 2.21
C PHE A 197 9.04 52.61 2.97
N ARG A 198 7.88 51.95 3.11
CA ARG A 198 6.74 52.45 3.90
C ARG A 198 7.02 52.50 5.40
N THR A 199 7.80 51.55 5.91
CA THR A 199 8.19 51.47 7.33
C THR A 199 9.34 52.43 7.70
N GLY A 200 9.97 53.06 6.71
CA GLY A 200 11.00 54.10 6.89
C GLY A 200 12.43 53.58 6.94
N ASP A 201 12.65 52.28 6.72
CA ASP A 201 13.99 51.69 6.63
C ASP A 201 14.47 51.64 5.18
N HIS A 202 14.94 52.80 4.73
CA HIS A 202 15.44 53.00 3.37
C HIS A 202 16.71 52.19 3.06
N GLY A 203 17.48 51.78 4.08
CA GLY A 203 18.70 51.00 3.89
C GLY A 203 18.39 49.59 3.40
N ASN A 204 17.52 48.87 4.11
CA ASN A 204 17.09 47.53 3.72
C ASN A 204 16.23 47.55 2.44
N GLY A 205 15.38 48.56 2.27
CA GLY A 205 14.61 48.75 1.04
C GLY A 205 15.49 48.94 -0.20
N ALA A 206 16.56 49.74 -0.12
CA ALA A 206 17.48 49.96 -1.24
C ALA A 206 18.28 48.71 -1.61
N VAL A 207 18.69 47.89 -0.61
CA VAL A 207 19.38 46.62 -0.85
C VAL A 207 18.47 45.64 -1.60
N LEU A 208 17.21 45.50 -1.17
CA LEU A 208 16.25 44.63 -1.84
C LEU A 208 15.88 45.15 -3.24
N ALA A 209 15.80 46.46 -3.45
CA ALA A 209 15.58 47.05 -4.76
C ALA A 209 16.76 46.80 -5.72
N ALA A 210 17.99 46.83 -5.22
CA ALA A 210 19.17 46.45 -5.99
C ALA A 210 19.17 44.94 -6.35
N ILE A 211 18.74 44.07 -5.43
CA ILE A 211 18.57 42.64 -5.70
C ILE A 211 17.52 42.40 -6.79
N TYR A 212 16.38 43.10 -6.72
CA TYR A 212 15.34 43.05 -7.74
C TYR A 212 15.86 43.53 -9.11
N ALA A 213 16.62 44.62 -9.15
CA ALA A 213 17.23 45.16 -10.36
C ALA A 213 18.18 44.17 -11.05
N MET A 214 18.96 43.42 -10.27
CA MET A 214 19.83 42.37 -10.79
C MET A 214 19.04 41.16 -11.30
N ALA A 215 17.88 40.86 -10.68
CA ALA A 215 17.04 39.72 -11.05
C ALA A 215 16.19 39.99 -12.31
N VAL A 216 15.81 41.25 -12.57
CA VAL A 216 14.99 41.66 -13.73
C VAL A 216 15.66 42.81 -14.48
N PRO A 217 16.69 42.52 -15.30
CA PRO A 217 17.40 43.56 -16.05
C PRO A 217 16.46 44.24 -17.08
N GLY A 218 16.43 45.57 -17.06
CA GLY A 218 15.61 46.40 -17.97
C GLY A 218 14.32 46.95 -17.36
N ASN A 219 14.07 46.75 -16.06
CA ASN A 219 12.92 47.30 -15.35
C ASN A 219 13.29 48.55 -14.50
N ASP A 220 14.30 49.28 -14.97
CA ASP A 220 14.98 50.38 -14.26
C ASP A 220 14.00 51.49 -13.83
N GLU A 221 12.94 51.73 -14.60
CA GLU A 221 11.90 52.71 -14.28
C GLU A 221 11.14 52.40 -12.98
N GLN A 222 10.83 51.12 -12.71
CA GLN A 222 10.17 50.71 -11.46
C GLN A 222 11.09 50.85 -10.26
N ILE A 223 12.38 50.57 -10.44
CA ILE A 223 13.40 50.69 -9.38
C ILE A 223 13.65 52.16 -9.05
N VAL A 224 13.77 53.01 -10.08
CA VAL A 224 13.89 54.47 -9.90
C VAL A 224 12.64 55.02 -9.20
N ALA A 225 11.44 54.57 -9.56
CA ALA A 225 10.20 54.98 -8.88
C ALA A 225 10.17 54.57 -7.40
N LEU A 226 10.66 53.37 -7.05
CA LEU A 226 10.76 52.89 -5.67
C LEU A 226 11.80 53.68 -4.84
N LEU A 227 12.95 53.97 -5.43
CA LEU A 227 14.05 54.71 -4.78
C LEU A 227 13.76 56.21 -4.62
N SER A 228 12.91 56.77 -5.48
CA SER A 228 12.55 58.20 -5.45
C SER A 228 11.62 58.57 -4.28
N GLY A 229 10.98 57.57 -3.65
CA GLY A 229 10.00 57.78 -2.58
C GLY A 229 8.78 58.62 -3.02
N PRO A 230 7.73 58.74 -2.19
CA PRO A 230 6.69 59.73 -2.45
C PRO A 230 7.31 61.12 -2.37
N ASP A 231 7.24 61.88 -3.47
CA ASP A 231 7.69 63.28 -3.56
C ASP A 231 7.41 64.05 -2.25
N PRO A 232 8.46 64.50 -1.51
CA PRO A 232 8.26 65.37 -0.35
C PRO A 232 7.62 66.72 -0.74
N ILE A 233 7.54 67.03 -2.04
CA ILE A 233 7.05 68.31 -2.58
C ILE A 233 5.51 68.35 -2.73
N LYS A 234 4.78 67.22 -2.62
CA LYS A 234 3.29 67.23 -2.68
C LYS A 234 2.55 67.30 -1.35
N LYS A 235 3.26 67.38 -0.20
CA LYS A 235 2.64 67.62 1.12
C LYS A 235 2.66 69.08 1.59
N ALA A 236 3.09 70.01 0.74
CA ALA A 236 3.06 71.44 1.02
C ALA A 236 2.25 72.20 -0.05
N ARG A 237 0.95 71.93 -0.14
CA ARG A 237 -0.05 72.87 -0.65
C ARG A 237 -1.33 72.74 0.17
#